data_AF-A0A6I5RX43-F1
#
_entry.id   AF-A0A6I5RX43-F1
#
_cell.length_a   1.000
_cell.length_b   1.000
_cell.length_c   1.000
_cell.angle_alpha   90.00
_cell.angle_beta   90.00
_cell.angle_gamma   90.00
#
_symmetry.space_group_name_H-M   'P 1'
#
loop_
_entity.id
_entity.type
_entity.pdbx_description
1 polymer ?
#
loop_
_entity_poly.entity_id
_entity_poly.type
_entity_poly.pdbx_seq_one_letter_code
_entity_poly.pdbx_strand_id
1 'polypeptide(L)'
;APNPVFWIDPFGLVKNKYKVRKPPKDAYDSSGAKAPGKPGDTEGFCDCKGGETWARLDDGRGAGWVDREDNVWVPTGQGPDAHGGPHWDVQMPGGDYENVYPGGRRR
;
A
#
# COMPACT_ATOMS: atom_id res chain seq x y z
N ALA A 1 -3.25 -16.00 -27.19
CA ALA A 1 -2.55 -14.71 -27.32
C ALA A 1 -1.33 -14.73 -26.40
N PRO A 2 -0.15 -14.25 -26.82
CA PRO A 2 1.03 -14.31 -25.99
C PRO A 2 0.88 -13.30 -24.84
N ASN A 3 0.87 -13.79 -23.61
CA ASN A 3 0.89 -12.99 -22.40
C ASN A 3 2.25 -12.28 -22.32
N PRO A 4 2.31 -10.94 -22.42
CA PRO A 4 3.59 -10.26 -22.37
C PRO A 4 4.03 -10.15 -20.92
N VAL A 5 5.30 -10.49 -20.70
CA VAL A 5 6.07 -10.36 -19.46
C VAL A 5 5.75 -11.40 -18.38
N PHE A 6 6.56 -12.46 -18.39
CA PHE A 6 6.86 -13.27 -17.21
C PHE A 6 7.34 -12.35 -16.07
N TRP A 7 6.43 -11.92 -15.21
CA TRP A 7 6.77 -11.59 -13.83
C TRP A 7 6.60 -12.88 -13.04
N ILE A 8 7.73 -13.54 -12.75
CA ILE A 8 7.81 -14.66 -11.81
C ILE A 8 7.28 -14.11 -10.48
N ASP A 9 6.30 -14.79 -9.85
CA ASP A 9 5.91 -14.60 -8.46
C ASP A 9 7.01 -15.22 -7.58
N PRO A 10 8.01 -14.44 -7.12
CA PRO A 10 9.13 -14.95 -6.34
C PRO A 10 8.76 -15.06 -4.85
N PHE A 11 7.55 -14.65 -4.45
CA PHE A 11 7.20 -14.37 -3.06
C PHE A 11 6.15 -15.32 -2.51
N GLY A 12 5.52 -16.16 -3.34
CA GLY A 12 4.41 -16.99 -2.87
C GLY A 12 3.30 -16.12 -2.29
N LEU A 13 3.06 -14.94 -2.88
CA LEU A 13 1.90 -14.10 -2.59
C LEU A 13 0.68 -14.83 -3.15
N VAL A 14 0.23 -15.77 -2.34
CA VAL A 14 -0.61 -16.90 -2.69
C VAL A 14 -1.81 -16.44 -3.52
N LYS A 15 -1.92 -17.04 -4.71
CA LYS A 15 -3.11 -17.16 -5.57
C LYS A 15 -4.33 -16.39 -5.06
N ASN A 16 -4.62 -15.26 -5.71
CA ASN A 16 -5.86 -14.48 -5.57
C ASN A 16 -6.02 -13.63 -4.30
N LYS A 17 -4.98 -13.40 -3.49
CA LYS A 17 -5.11 -12.49 -2.33
C LYS A 17 -4.82 -11.02 -2.64
N TYR A 18 -3.87 -10.78 -3.55
CA TYR A 18 -3.42 -9.44 -3.91
C TYR A 18 -3.59 -9.19 -5.40
N LYS A 19 -4.11 -8.02 -5.77
CA LYS A 19 -4.13 -7.52 -7.16
C LYS A 19 -3.04 -6.49 -7.34
N VAL A 20 -1.85 -6.99 -7.70
CA VAL A 20 -0.68 -6.16 -8.03
C VAL A 20 -0.96 -5.34 -9.28
N ARG A 21 -0.52 -4.07 -9.28
CA ARG A 21 -0.67 -3.16 -10.40
C ARG A 21 0.43 -2.12 -10.41
N LYS A 22 0.61 -1.46 -11.56
CA LYS A 22 1.53 -0.33 -11.65
C LYS A 22 1.09 0.78 -10.67
N PRO A 23 1.99 1.31 -9.83
CA PRO A 23 1.66 2.45 -8.99
C PRO A 23 1.27 3.65 -9.88
N PRO A 24 0.27 4.46 -9.46
CA PRO A 24 -0.04 5.70 -10.16
C PRO A 24 1.13 6.69 -10.05
N LYS A 25 1.17 7.69 -10.95
CA LYS A 25 2.26 8.66 -11.03
C LYS A 25 2.51 9.44 -9.73
N ASP A 26 1.48 9.62 -8.93
CA ASP A 26 1.46 10.38 -7.68
C ASP A 26 1.60 9.49 -6.44
N ALA A 27 1.87 8.18 -6.58
CA ALA A 27 1.99 7.25 -5.46
C ALA A 27 3.07 7.59 -4.43
N TYR A 28 4.04 8.44 -4.81
CA TYR A 28 5.12 8.95 -3.97
C TYR A 28 4.94 10.45 -3.62
N ASP A 29 3.92 11.11 -4.17
CA ASP A 29 3.69 12.54 -3.98
C ASP A 29 2.95 12.79 -2.67
N SER A 30 3.63 13.43 -1.71
CA SER A 30 3.08 13.78 -0.40
C SER A 30 1.99 14.84 -0.45
N SER A 31 1.78 15.49 -1.59
CA SER A 31 0.75 16.50 -1.83
C SER A 31 -0.31 16.06 -2.85
N GLY A 32 -0.12 14.91 -3.49
CA GLY A 32 -0.99 14.41 -4.55
C GLY A 32 -2.25 13.70 -4.05
N ALA A 33 -2.99 13.08 -4.98
CA ALA A 33 -4.18 12.29 -4.66
C ALA A 33 -3.84 10.96 -3.95
N LYS A 34 -2.54 10.64 -3.84
CA LYS A 34 -1.99 9.55 -3.04
C LYS A 34 -1.06 10.06 -1.93
N ALA A 35 -1.25 11.30 -1.47
CA ALA A 35 -0.66 11.76 -0.22
C ALA A 35 -1.03 10.83 0.96
N PRO A 36 -0.13 10.56 1.92
CA PRO A 36 1.21 11.14 2.06
C PRO A 36 2.29 10.54 1.13
N GLY A 37 1.92 9.64 0.24
CA GLY A 37 2.83 8.98 -0.69
C GLY A 37 3.27 7.62 -0.15
N LYS A 38 4.54 7.27 -0.38
CA LYS A 38 5.13 6.06 0.15
C LYS A 38 5.53 6.26 1.62
N PRO A 39 5.10 5.39 2.55
CA PRO A 39 5.55 5.44 3.93
C PRO A 39 7.03 5.03 4.03
N GLY A 40 7.70 5.44 5.10
CA GLY A 40 9.10 5.08 5.36
C GLY A 40 9.30 4.38 6.70
N ASP A 41 10.56 4.19 7.05
CA ASP A 41 10.96 3.52 8.30
C ASP A 41 10.39 4.22 9.55
N THR A 42 10.16 5.54 9.49
CA THR A 42 9.60 6.32 10.61
C THR A 42 8.17 5.91 10.93
N GLU A 43 7.41 5.49 9.91
CA GLU A 43 6.06 4.96 10.06
C GLU A 43 6.06 3.47 10.46
N GLY A 44 7.22 2.80 10.39
CA GLY A 44 7.39 1.37 10.53
C GLY A 44 7.20 0.59 9.24
N PHE A 45 7.17 1.27 8.09
CA PHE A 45 7.10 0.61 6.79
C PHE A 45 8.47 0.08 6.39
N CYS A 46 8.49 -1.11 5.83
CA CYS A 46 9.68 -1.71 5.24
C CYS A 46 9.24 -2.47 3.98
N ASP A 47 9.89 -2.20 2.85
CA ASP A 47 9.59 -2.89 1.60
C ASP A 47 9.69 -4.41 1.78
N CYS A 48 8.84 -5.14 1.06
CA CYS A 48 8.92 -6.59 1.06
C CYS A 48 10.27 -7.07 0.50
N LYS A 49 10.58 -8.36 0.72
CA LYS A 49 11.84 -8.99 0.26
C LYS A 49 12.04 -8.93 -1.27
N GLY A 50 11.06 -8.42 -2.02
CA GLY A 50 11.06 -8.22 -3.45
C GLY A 50 11.22 -6.80 -3.97
N GLY A 51 11.30 -5.82 -3.07
CA GLY A 51 11.26 -4.42 -3.43
C GLY A 51 9.85 -3.84 -3.48
N GLU A 52 9.77 -2.60 -3.95
CA GLU A 52 8.56 -1.78 -3.86
C GLU A 52 7.39 -2.41 -4.64
N THR A 53 6.31 -2.73 -3.94
CA THR A 53 5.13 -3.34 -4.55
C THR A 53 3.89 -2.51 -4.27
N TRP A 54 3.09 -2.25 -5.32
CA TRP A 54 1.81 -1.58 -5.21
C TRP A 54 0.66 -2.55 -5.52
N ALA A 55 -0.19 -2.80 -4.53
CA ALA A 55 -1.26 -3.78 -4.65
C ALA A 55 -2.49 -3.37 -3.85
N ARG A 56 -3.61 -4.04 -4.12
CA ARG A 56 -4.78 -4.07 -3.23
C ARG A 56 -4.99 -5.50 -2.74
N LEU A 57 -5.53 -5.64 -1.53
CA LEU A 57 -6.16 -6.90 -1.13
C LEU A 57 -7.43 -7.13 -1.96
N ASP A 58 -7.83 -8.38 -2.10
CA ASP A 58 -9.01 -8.77 -2.89
C ASP A 58 -10.31 -8.23 -2.29
N ASP A 59 -10.40 -8.20 -0.96
CA ASP A 59 -11.44 -7.61 -0.11
C ASP A 59 -11.11 -6.18 0.38
N GLY A 60 -9.94 -5.65 -0.01
CA GLY A 60 -9.42 -4.39 0.48
C GLY A 60 -10.10 -3.14 -0.09
N ARG A 61 -10.00 -2.04 0.67
CA ARG A 61 -10.67 -0.75 0.39
C ARG A 61 -9.91 0.15 -0.61
N GLY A 62 -8.69 -0.23 -1.00
CA GLY A 62 -7.85 0.55 -1.90
C GLY A 62 -6.57 -0.18 -2.27
N ALA A 63 -5.74 0.42 -3.13
CA ALA A 63 -4.37 -0.04 -3.29
C ALA A 63 -3.38 0.91 -2.64
N GLY A 64 -2.27 0.31 -2.23
CA GLY A 64 -1.22 0.93 -1.49
C GLY A 64 0.09 0.18 -1.62
N TRP A 65 1.05 0.58 -0.80
CA TRP A 65 2.36 -0.03 -0.72
C TRP A 65 2.30 -1.31 0.10
N VAL A 66 2.90 -2.40 -0.40
CA VAL A 66 2.97 -3.67 0.33
C VAL A 66 4.25 -3.69 1.17
N ASP A 67 4.11 -3.90 2.47
CA ASP A 67 5.25 -4.05 3.37
C ASP A 67 5.72 -5.51 3.47
N ARG A 68 6.80 -5.74 4.22
CA ARG A 68 7.38 -7.08 4.46
C ARG A 68 6.47 -8.04 5.23
N GLU A 69 5.44 -7.54 5.90
CA GLU A 69 4.45 -8.29 6.69
C GLU A 69 3.18 -8.55 5.86
N ASP A 70 3.23 -8.25 4.57
CA ASP A 70 2.16 -8.36 3.58
C ASP A 70 0.96 -7.44 3.84
N ASN A 71 1.14 -6.39 4.65
CA ASN A 71 0.12 -5.35 4.85
C ASN A 71 0.11 -4.39 3.66
N VAL A 72 -1.07 -3.85 3.34
CA VAL A 72 -1.25 -2.88 2.26
C VAL A 72 -1.50 -1.49 2.84
N TRP A 73 -0.54 -0.59 2.65
CA TRP A 73 -0.55 0.80 3.11
C TRP A 73 -1.23 1.70 2.10
N VAL A 74 -2.55 1.90 2.22
CA VAL A 74 -3.35 2.67 1.26
C VAL A 74 -3.31 4.15 1.61
N PRO A 75 -2.65 5.02 0.82
CA PRO A 75 -2.66 6.44 1.08
C PRO A 75 -4.04 7.05 0.77
N THR A 76 -4.55 7.82 1.73
CA THR A 76 -5.91 8.39 1.68
C THR A 76 -6.02 9.62 0.77
N GLY A 77 -4.90 10.28 0.47
CA GLY A 77 -4.84 11.50 -0.31
C GLY A 77 -5.12 12.76 0.50
N GLN A 78 -5.10 13.91 -0.18
CA GLN A 78 -5.51 15.20 0.38
C GLN A 78 -7.05 15.29 0.30
N GLY A 79 -7.75 15.17 1.43
CA GLY A 79 -9.22 15.23 1.41
C GLY A 79 -9.90 15.23 2.79
N PRO A 80 -11.20 15.59 2.83
CA PRO A 80 -12.01 15.60 4.05
C PRO A 80 -12.16 14.21 4.67
N ASP A 81 -12.05 13.16 3.85
CA ASP A 81 -12.09 11.76 4.27
C ASP A 81 -10.83 11.34 5.07
N ALA A 82 -9.81 12.21 5.15
CA ALA A 82 -8.55 11.91 5.84
C ALA A 82 -8.60 12.18 7.37
N HIS A 83 -9.76 12.50 7.94
CA HIS A 83 -10.05 12.54 9.40
C HIS A 83 -8.91 13.07 10.31
N GLY A 84 -8.24 14.16 9.92
CA GLY A 84 -7.08 14.71 10.64
C GLY A 84 -5.82 14.93 9.78
N GLY A 85 -5.88 14.61 8.50
CA GLY A 85 -4.83 14.87 7.51
C GLY A 85 -4.44 13.60 6.74
N PRO A 86 -3.67 13.73 5.65
CA PRO A 86 -3.23 12.58 4.85
C PRO A 86 -2.59 11.51 5.74
N HIS A 87 -2.96 10.26 5.52
CA HIS A 87 -2.49 9.11 6.28
C HIS A 87 -2.59 7.83 5.43
N TRP A 88 -2.17 6.70 5.99
CA TRP A 88 -2.34 5.38 5.40
C TRP A 88 -3.42 4.60 6.14
N ASP A 89 -4.38 4.05 5.39
CA ASP A 89 -5.19 2.94 5.84
C ASP A 89 -4.36 1.66 5.63
N VAL A 90 -3.74 1.17 6.69
CA VAL A 90 -2.94 -0.05 6.63
C VAL A 90 -3.88 -1.24 6.78
N GLN A 91 -3.99 -2.04 5.73
CA GLN A 91 -4.90 -3.18 5.66
C GLN A 91 -4.09 -4.46 5.85
N MET A 92 -4.45 -5.23 6.87
CA MET A 92 -3.76 -6.45 7.22
C MET A 92 -4.37 -7.63 6.46
N PRO A 93 -3.57 -8.66 6.13
CA PRO A 93 -4.05 -9.84 5.41
C PRO A 93 -5.18 -10.62 6.12
N GLY A 94 -5.46 -10.34 7.40
CA GLY A 94 -6.53 -10.94 8.21
C GLY A 94 -7.84 -10.15 8.28
N GLY A 95 -7.91 -8.99 7.60
CA GLY A 95 -9.09 -8.11 7.59
C GLY A 95 -9.07 -6.99 8.63
N ASP A 96 -8.09 -7.00 9.54
CA ASP A 96 -7.83 -5.88 10.44
C ASP A 96 -7.28 -4.67 9.67
N TYR A 97 -7.48 -3.49 10.26
CA TYR A 97 -6.96 -2.24 9.71
C TYR A 97 -6.53 -1.28 10.80
N GLU A 98 -5.53 -0.45 10.51
CA GLU A 98 -5.07 0.62 11.38
C GLU A 98 -4.82 1.90 10.56
N ASN A 99 -4.99 3.07 11.17
CA ASN A 99 -4.63 4.32 10.53
C ASN A 99 -3.24 4.75 10.99
N VAL A 100 -2.29 4.87 10.06
CA VAL A 100 -0.94 5.37 10.34
C VAL A 100 -0.75 6.74 9.71
N TYR A 101 -0.35 7.72 10.51
CA TYR A 101 -0.10 9.08 10.05
C TYR A 101 1.41 9.32 9.85
N PRO A 102 1.80 10.30 9.02
CA PRO A 102 3.18 10.75 8.95
C PRO A 102 3.77 11.01 10.34
N GLY A 103 4.98 10.48 10.59
CA GLY A 103 5.61 10.51 11.91
C GLY A 103 5.21 9.35 12.83
N GLY A 104 4.52 8.33 12.31
CA GLY A 104 4.29 7.04 12.99
C GLY A 104 3.16 7.02 14.01
N ARG A 105 2.35 8.09 14.10
CA ARG A 105 1.17 8.09 14.98
C ARG A 105 0.13 7.10 14.45
N ARG A 106 -0.43 6.26 15.33
CA ARG A 106 -1.45 5.24 15.00
C ARG A 106 -2.80 5.53 15.66
N ARG A 107 -3.90 5.13 15.02
CA ARG A 107 -5.28 5.19 15.54
C ARG A 107 -6.07 3.95 15.18
#